data_AF-A0A5N6WRT9-F1
#
_entry.id   AF-A0A5N6WRT9-F1
#
_cell.length_a   1.000
_cell.length_b   1.000
_cell.length_c   1.000
_cell.angle_alpha   90.00
_cell.angle_beta   90.00
_cell.angle_gamma   90.00
#
_symmetry.space_group_name_H-M   'P 1'
#
loop_
_entity.id
_entity.type
_entity.pdbx_description
1 polymer ?
#
loop_
_entity_poly.entity_id
_entity_poly.type
_entity_poly.pdbx_seq_one_letter_code
_entity_poly.pdbx_strand_id
1 'polypeptide(L)' 'MVLITRGISLTNFLVASSALAFQVFVLYPWHKQLDESFEDLKKEHLKVLQVLDRVEHGKAGGSSSIREQIELKRQGL' A
#
# COMPACT_ATOMS: atom_id res chain seq x y z
N MET A 1 33.14 43.54 -16.88
CA MET A 1 33.71 42.19 -16.95
C MET A 1 33.44 41.36 -15.70
N VAL A 2 33.80 41.80 -14.47
CA VAL A 2 33.63 41.00 -13.24
C VAL A 2 32.18 40.85 -12.76
N LEU A 3 31.32 41.86 -12.96
CA LEU A 3 29.90 41.81 -12.54
C LEU A 3 29.07 40.83 -13.37
N ILE A 4 29.37 40.67 -14.67
CA ILE A 4 28.65 39.77 -15.58
C ILE A 4 29.05 38.32 -15.29
N THR A 5 30.35 38.04 -15.12
CA THR A 5 30.82 36.69 -14.75
C THR A 5 30.33 36.26 -13.37
N ARG A 6 30.27 37.18 -12.39
CA ARG A 6 29.68 36.89 -11.09
C ARG A 6 28.16 36.72 -11.15
N GLY A 7 27.47 37.48 -11.99
CA GLY A 7 26.04 37.32 -12.24
C GLY A 7 25.72 35.95 -12.84
N ILE A 8 26.51 35.47 -13.81
CA ILE A 8 26.33 34.14 -14.42
C ILE A 8 26.53 33.02 -13.37
N SER A 9 27.56 33.11 -12.52
CA SER A 9 27.75 32.13 -11.43
C SER A 9 26.62 32.17 -10.39
N LEU A 10 26.11 33.35 -10.05
CA LEU A 10 25.02 33.51 -9.09
C LEU A 10 23.69 32.95 -9.64
N THR A 11 23.39 33.23 -10.91
CA THR A 11 22.22 32.67 -11.59
C THR A 11 22.32 31.15 -11.71
N ASN A 12 23.50 30.61 -12.06
CA ASN A 12 23.73 29.17 -12.11
C ASN A 12 23.54 28.51 -10.74
N PHE A 13 24.02 29.14 -9.67
CA PHE A 13 23.81 28.67 -8.30
C PHE A 13 22.34 28.72 -7.88
N LEU A 14 21.62 29.79 -8.23
CA LEU A 14 20.18 29.93 -7.95
C LEU A 14 19.36 28.88 -8.71
N VAL A 15 19.67 28.62 -9.97
CA VAL A 15 19.01 27.59 -10.77
C VAL A 15 19.29 26.19 -10.20
N ALA A 16 20.54 25.88 -9.88
CA ALA A 16 20.92 24.59 -9.27
C ALA A 16 20.27 24.40 -7.89
N SER A 17 20.25 25.45 -7.06
CA SER A 17 19.59 25.43 -5.75
C SER A 17 18.07 25.30 -5.88
N SER A 18 17.46 25.92 -6.90
CA SER A 18 16.03 25.76 -7.18
C SER A 18 15.68 24.36 -7.67
N ALA A 19 16.56 23.72 -8.46
CA ALA A 19 16.41 22.34 -8.88
C ALA A 19 16.57 21.36 -7.71
N LEU A 20 17.54 21.57 -6.81
CA LEU A 20 17.70 20.82 -5.55
C LEU A 20 16.50 21.00 -4.62
N ALA A 21 15.99 22.23 -4.49
CA ALA A 21 14.78 22.52 -3.73
C ALA A 21 13.57 21.81 -4.36
N PHE A 22 13.38 21.87 -5.68
CA PHE A 22 12.34 21.11 -6.37
C PHE A 22 12.50 19.61 -6.16
N GLN A 23 13.74 19.10 -6.19
CA GLN A 23 14.02 17.70 -5.93
C GLN A 23 13.61 17.29 -4.52
N VAL A 24 13.82 18.13 -3.50
CA VAL A 24 13.41 17.86 -2.11
C VAL A 24 11.91 18.11 -1.90
N PHE A 25 11.35 19.20 -2.43
CA PHE A 25 9.94 19.56 -2.34
C PHE A 25 9.02 18.78 -3.28
N VAL A 26 9.53 17.98 -4.21
CA VAL A 26 8.74 16.99 -4.95
C VAL A 26 8.93 15.62 -4.30
N LEU A 27 10.16 15.18 -3.98
CA LEU A 27 10.35 13.88 -3.31
C LEU A 27 9.66 13.83 -1.94
N TYR A 28 9.69 14.91 -1.16
CA TYR A 28 9.15 14.88 0.20
C TYR A 28 7.59 14.83 0.25
N PRO A 29 6.83 15.67 -0.44
CA PRO A 29 5.37 15.49 -0.50
C PRO A 29 4.96 14.27 -1.33
N TRP A 30 5.74 13.87 -2.35
CA TRP A 30 5.46 12.64 -3.11
C TRP A 30 5.64 11.38 -2.25
N HIS A 31 6.66 11.30 -1.38
CA HIS A 31 6.76 10.16 -0.45
C HIS A 31 5.56 10.13 0.50
N LYS A 32 5.12 11.29 1.01
CA LYS A 32 4.00 11.34 1.94
C LYS A 32 2.67 10.87 1.30
N GLN A 33 2.41 11.27 0.05
CA GLN A 33 1.24 10.82 -0.70
C GLN A 33 1.35 9.35 -1.14
N LEU A 34 2.56 8.89 -1.48
CA LEU A 34 2.80 7.51 -1.86
C LEU A 34 2.67 6.56 -0.66
N ASP A 35 3.14 6.96 0.51
CA ASP A 35 3.09 6.21 1.77
C ASP A 35 1.65 6.10 2.30
N GLU A 36 0.87 7.19 2.23
CA GLU A 36 -0.56 7.19 2.54
C GLU A 36 -1.36 6.29 1.58
N SER A 37 -1.06 6.34 0.28
CA SER A 37 -1.67 5.46 -0.72
C SER A 37 -1.27 3.98 -0.53
N PHE A 38 -0.06 3.70 -0.04
CA PHE A 38 0.42 2.34 0.24
C PHE A 38 -0.22 1.74 1.49
N GLU A 39 -0.42 2.54 2.54
CA GLU A 39 -1.09 2.16 3.78
C GLU A 39 -2.56 1.75 3.53
N ASP A 40 -3.28 2.52 2.73
CA ASP A 40 -4.67 2.19 2.38
C ASP A 40 -4.75 0.94 1.49
N LEU A 41 -3.81 0.77 0.55
CA LEU A 41 -3.74 -0.44 -0.28
C LEU A 41 -3.38 -1.70 0.53
N LYS A 42 -2.52 -1.58 1.56
CA LYS A 42 -2.20 -2.68 2.49
C LYS A 42 -3.41 -3.13 3.31
N LYS A 43 -4.26 -2.19 3.75
CA LYS A 43 -5.48 -2.51 4.51
C LYS A 43 -6.46 -3.31 3.67
N GLU A 44 -6.60 -3.00 2.38
CA GLU A 44 -7.42 -3.80 1.47
C GLU A 44 -6.83 -5.20 1.26
N HIS A 45 -5.52 -5.33 1.02
CA HIS A 45 -4.87 -6.63 0.89
C HIS A 45 -5.02 -7.52 2.15
N LEU A 46 -4.92 -6.93 3.35
CA LEU A 46 -5.12 -7.66 4.61
C LEU A 46 -6.58 -8.10 4.81
N LYS A 47 -7.56 -7.25 4.44
CA LYS A 47 -8.98 -7.62 4.48
C LYS A 47 -9.28 -8.78 3.53
N VAL A 48 -8.73 -8.76 2.31
CA VAL A 48 -8.93 -9.84 1.35
C VAL A 48 -8.34 -11.14 1.87
N LEU A 49 -7.14 -11.13 2.48
CA LEU A 49 -6.55 -12.31 3.12
C LEU A 49 -7.41 -12.86 4.27
N GLN A 50 -7.96 -11.99 5.13
CA GLN A 50 -8.86 -12.42 6.21
C GLN A 50 -10.17 -13.01 5.70
N VAL A 51 -10.75 -12.45 4.64
CA VAL A 51 -11.95 -13.00 4.02
C VAL A 51 -11.64 -14.36 3.39
N LEU A 52 -10.50 -14.49 2.72
CA LEU A 52 -10.09 -15.74 2.09
C LEU A 52 -9.85 -16.84 3.13
N ASP A 53 -9.14 -16.54 4.22
CA ASP A 53 -8.91 -17.44 5.35
C ASP A 53 -10.23 -17.90 6.00
N ARG A 54 -11.18 -16.97 6.16
CA ARG A 54 -12.50 -17.27 6.74
C ARG A 54 -13.39 -18.08 5.80
N VAL A 55 -13.28 -17.89 4.48
CA VAL A 55 -13.99 -18.68 3.47
C VAL A 55 -13.38 -20.09 3.37
N GLU A 56 -12.06 -20.21 3.43
CA GLU A 56 -11.36 -21.49 3.42
C GLU A 56 -11.70 -22.32 4.67
N HIS A 57 -11.56 -21.73 5.87
CA HIS A 57 -11.93 -22.39 7.12
C HIS A 57 -13.45 -22.61 7.27
N GLY A 58 -14.28 -21.69 6.73
CA GLY A 58 -15.74 -21.82 6.72
C GLY A 58 -16.24 -22.99 5.87
N LYS A 59 -15.54 -23.32 4.78
CA LYS A 59 -15.84 -24.49 3.95
C LYS A 59 -15.53 -25.81 4.66
N ALA A 60 -14.46 -25.87 5.45
CA ALA A 60 -14.10 -27.04 6.23
C ALA A 60 -15.14 -27.33 7.34
N GLY A 61 -15.64 -26.29 8.03
CA GLY A 61 -16.66 -26.45 9.08
C GLY A 61 -18.05 -26.85 8.55
N GLY A 62 -18.48 -26.28 7.42
CA GLY A 62 -19.80 -26.57 6.84
C GLY A 62 -19.93 -28.00 6.31
N SER A 63 -18.86 -28.55 5.72
CA SER A 63 -18.86 -29.92 5.18
C SER A 63 -18.85 -30.98 6.29
N SER A 64 -18.15 -30.73 7.40
CA SER A 64 -18.18 -31.63 8.56
C SER A 64 -19.54 -31.67 9.24
N SER A 65 -20.20 -30.51 9.43
CA SER A 65 -21.53 -30.48 10.09
C SER A 65 -22.61 -31.19 9.26
N ILE A 66 -22.57 -31.09 7.93
CA ILE A 66 -23.51 -31.81 7.06
C ILE A 66 -23.25 -33.32 7.09
N ARG A 67 -21.98 -33.74 7.12
CA ARG A 67 -21.61 -35.16 7.25
C ARG A 67 -22.07 -35.75 8.59
N GLU A 68 -21.88 -35.03 9.69
CA GLU A 68 -22.28 -35.46 11.02
C GLU A 68 -23.81 -35.61 11.13
N GLN A 69 -24.57 -34.67 10.57
CA GLN A 69 -26.04 -34.78 10.51
C GLN A 69 -26.53 -35.94 9.63
N ILE A 70 -25.84 -36.27 8.54
CA ILE A 70 -26.18 -37.42 7.69
C ILE A 70 -25.87 -38.73 8.40
N GLU A 71 -24.77 -38.84 9.14
CA GLU A 71 -24.43 -40.05 9.89
C GLU A 71 -25.37 -40.29 11.07
N LEU A 72 -25.72 -39.24 11.82
CA LEU A 72 -26.70 -39.34 12.91
C LEU A 72 -28.08 -39.79 12.40
N LYS A 73 -28.51 -39.26 11.25
CA LYS A 73 -29.80 -39.65 10.64
C LYS A 73 -29.77 -41.04 10.00
N ARG A 74 -28.58 -41.58 9.68
CA ARG A 74 -28.38 -42.95 9.19
C ARG A 74 -28.34 -43.98 10.32
N GLN A 75 -27.87 -43.61 11.51
CA GLN A 75 -27.84 -44.50 12.69
C GLN A 75 -29.15 -44.53 13.48
N GLY A 76 -30.02 -43.54 13.29
CA GLY A 76 -31.33 -43.42 13.96
C GLY A 76 -32.52 -44.00 13.19
N LEU A 77 -32.30 -44.85 12.18
CA LEU A 77 -33.30 -45.56 11.37
C LEU A 77 -32.88 -47.03 11.24
#